data_AF-A0A938CF93-F1
#
_entry.id   AF-A0A938CF93-F1
#
_cell.length_a   1.000
_cell.length_b   1.000
_cell.length_c   1.000
_cell.angle_alpha   90.00
_cell.angle_beta   90.00
_cell.angle_gamma   90.00
#
_symmetry.space_group_name_H-M   'P 1'
#
loop_
_entity.id
_entity.type
_entity.pdbx_description
1 polymer ?
#
loop_
_entity_poly.entity_id
_entity_poly.type
_entity_poly.pdbx_seq_one_letter_code
_entity_poly.pdbx_strand_id
1 'polypeptide(L)'
;MRRLYDDPGAPSRIIVARIVDALSPQTRAAMADAAVARCLATLTRAGAGDFAPEALSLDPSLPAAADLAAALRACAESDIAGRREASQFGELGLDALTASALTLAGEVATPAAVRATLARYSEERRLSEVAGRFVSEDLACAFRHFVERDTPAHVGGPRLPGVSDAERLADDVAGICRQTADGVRLGGLEDDLWRAVERGPDAGHTLYRSVLTAALSDSLRALGVAP
;
A
#
# COMPACT_ATOMS: atom_id res chain seq x y z
N MET A 1 4.14 -6.55 22.18
CA MET A 1 3.18 -5.48 21.82
C MET A 1 2.23 -5.07 22.95
N ARG A 2 1.96 -5.89 23.98
CA ARG A 2 0.99 -5.61 25.06
C ARG A 2 1.11 -4.28 25.85
N ARG A 3 2.25 -3.56 25.78
CA ARG A 3 2.46 -2.27 26.46
C ARG A 3 2.31 -1.03 25.57
N LEU A 4 1.94 -1.20 24.29
CA LEU A 4 1.86 -0.09 23.33
C LEU A 4 0.85 0.98 23.76
N TYR A 5 -0.23 0.56 24.43
CA TYR A 5 -1.41 1.37 24.75
C TYR A 5 -1.54 1.73 26.25
N ASP A 6 -0.56 1.35 27.07
CA ASP A 6 -0.61 1.53 28.53
C ASP A 6 -0.43 2.99 28.97
N ASP A 7 0.08 3.83 28.07
CA ASP A 7 0.24 5.27 28.29
C ASP A 7 -0.94 6.03 27.67
N PRO A 8 -1.93 6.48 28.46
CA PRO A 8 -3.14 7.12 27.93
C PRO A 8 -2.87 8.48 27.27
N GLY A 9 -1.73 9.13 27.55
CA GLY A 9 -1.38 10.43 26.99
C GLY A 9 -0.50 10.37 25.73
N ALA A 10 0.02 9.19 25.36
CA ALA A 10 0.95 9.09 24.25
C ALA A 10 0.31 9.52 22.90
N PRO A 11 0.90 10.47 22.14
CA PRO A 11 0.47 10.80 20.80
C PRO A 11 0.52 9.59 19.86
N SER A 12 -0.36 9.54 18.86
CA SER A 12 -0.42 8.43 17.87
C SER A 12 0.91 8.21 17.15
N ARG A 13 1.72 9.26 16.94
CA ARG A 13 3.08 9.13 16.38
C ARG A 13 4.04 8.33 17.27
N ILE A 14 3.92 8.43 18.59
CA ILE A 14 4.71 7.58 19.52
C ILE A 14 4.27 6.12 19.39
N ILE A 15 2.97 5.85 19.20
CA ILE A 15 2.48 4.48 18.97
C ILE A 15 3.06 3.92 17.68
N VAL A 16 3.04 4.68 16.58
CA VAL A 16 3.65 4.28 15.31
C VAL A 16 5.13 3.91 15.50
N ALA A 17 5.92 4.78 16.15
CA ALA A 17 7.33 4.49 16.40
C ALA A 17 7.53 3.21 17.24
N ARG A 18 6.73 3.02 18.29
CA ARG A 18 6.78 1.79 19.10
C ARG A 18 6.34 0.54 18.32
N ILE A 19 5.40 0.66 17.39
CA ILE A 19 5.03 -0.45 16.48
C ILE A 19 6.24 -0.79 15.62
N VAL A 20 6.88 0.20 14.98
CA VAL A 20 8.09 0.00 14.16
C VAL A 20 9.18 -0.73 14.96
N ASP A 21 9.47 -0.28 16.18
CA ASP A 21 10.48 -0.91 17.06
C ASP A 21 10.12 -2.35 17.44
N ALA A 22 8.82 -2.65 17.54
CA ALA A 22 8.33 -3.99 17.85
C ALA A 22 8.24 -4.93 16.64
N LEU A 23 8.40 -4.43 15.39
CA LEU A 23 8.35 -5.26 14.20
C LEU A 23 9.56 -6.20 14.13
N SER A 24 9.29 -7.51 14.20
CA SER A 24 10.31 -8.53 14.02
C SER A 24 10.90 -8.51 12.60
N PRO A 25 12.12 -9.01 12.39
CA PRO A 25 12.69 -9.17 11.05
C PRO A 25 11.79 -9.99 10.11
N GLN A 26 11.12 -11.02 10.64
CA GLN A 26 10.19 -11.84 9.88
C GLN A 26 8.96 -11.04 9.43
N THR A 27 8.39 -10.21 10.30
CA THR A 27 7.25 -9.35 9.96
C THR A 27 7.64 -8.34 8.88
N ARG A 28 8.82 -7.71 9.02
CA ARG A 28 9.34 -6.77 8.01
C ARG A 28 9.55 -7.45 6.66
N ALA A 29 10.07 -8.68 6.65
CA ALA A 29 10.22 -9.45 5.42
C ALA A 29 8.88 -9.86 4.79
N ALA A 30 7.88 -10.18 5.63
CA ALA A 30 6.55 -10.58 5.17
C ALA A 30 5.76 -9.39 4.55
N MET A 31 6.00 -8.16 5.02
CA MET A 31 5.44 -6.96 4.38
C MET A 31 5.97 -6.73 2.95
N ALA A 32 7.09 -7.34 2.59
CA ALA A 32 7.67 -7.31 1.24
C ALA A 32 7.59 -8.67 0.54
N ASP A 33 6.59 -9.49 0.88
CA ASP A 33 6.48 -10.83 0.31
C ASP A 33 6.08 -10.83 -1.18
N ALA A 34 5.96 -12.03 -1.74
CA ALA A 34 5.67 -12.20 -3.15
C ALA A 34 4.30 -11.60 -3.55
N ALA A 35 3.26 -11.79 -2.73
CA ALA A 35 1.93 -11.29 -3.04
C ALA A 35 1.89 -9.74 -3.02
N VAL A 36 2.52 -9.10 -2.03
CA VAL A 36 2.60 -7.63 -2.00
C VAL A 36 3.38 -7.09 -3.21
N ALA A 37 4.48 -7.77 -3.60
CA ALA A 37 5.22 -7.41 -4.80
C ALA A 37 4.40 -7.58 -6.09
N ARG A 38 3.46 -8.53 -6.15
CA ARG A 38 2.50 -8.66 -7.27
C ARG A 38 1.50 -7.49 -7.30
N CYS A 39 1.00 -7.06 -6.14
CA CYS A 39 0.14 -5.88 -6.05
C CYS A 39 0.86 -4.62 -6.58
N LEU A 40 2.10 -4.39 -6.16
CA LEU A 40 2.93 -3.31 -6.69
C LEU A 40 3.11 -3.44 -8.21
N ALA A 41 3.48 -4.64 -8.69
CA ALA A 41 3.70 -4.88 -10.12
C ALA A 41 2.46 -4.60 -10.96
N THR A 42 1.28 -4.99 -10.49
CA THR A 42 0.00 -4.72 -11.17
C THR A 42 -0.23 -3.23 -11.32
N LEU A 43 -0.03 -2.45 -10.24
CA LEU A 43 -0.25 -1.01 -10.28
C LEU A 43 0.77 -0.28 -11.17
N THR A 44 2.06 -0.63 -11.06
CA THR A 44 3.12 0.04 -11.84
C THR A 44 3.03 -0.29 -13.32
N ARG A 45 2.60 -1.50 -13.70
CA ARG A 45 2.34 -1.86 -15.09
C ARG A 45 1.14 -1.08 -15.65
N ALA A 46 0.09 -0.87 -14.85
CA ALA A 46 -1.00 0.01 -15.22
C ALA A 46 -0.53 1.46 -15.43
N GLY A 47 0.32 1.98 -14.54
CA GLY A 47 0.94 3.30 -14.71
C GLY A 47 1.90 3.39 -15.91
N ALA A 48 2.54 2.29 -16.30
CA ALA A 48 3.41 2.23 -17.48
C ALA A 48 2.65 2.10 -18.80
N GLY A 49 1.33 1.87 -18.77
CA GLY A 49 0.53 1.56 -19.94
C GLY A 49 0.65 0.11 -20.44
N ASP A 50 1.36 -0.76 -19.71
CA ASP A 50 1.48 -2.20 -19.98
C ASP A 50 0.31 -2.98 -19.36
N PHE A 51 -0.89 -2.43 -19.48
CA PHE A 51 -2.12 -3.04 -18.99
C PHE A 51 -3.17 -2.96 -20.09
N ALA A 52 -3.46 -4.10 -20.70
CA ALA A 52 -4.38 -4.18 -21.84
C ALA A 52 -5.77 -3.71 -21.39
N PRO A 53 -6.31 -2.62 -21.97
CA PRO A 53 -7.62 -2.12 -21.61
C PRO A 53 -8.74 -3.09 -21.98
N GLU A 54 -8.52 -4.05 -22.90
CA GLU A 54 -9.50 -5.10 -23.20
C GLU A 54 -9.63 -6.15 -22.08
N ALA A 55 -8.67 -6.24 -21.16
CA ALA A 55 -8.77 -7.07 -19.95
C ALA A 55 -9.60 -6.41 -18.84
N LEU A 56 -9.84 -5.10 -18.95
CA LEU A 56 -10.73 -4.35 -18.08
C LEU A 56 -12.14 -4.46 -18.66
N SER A 57 -12.91 -5.47 -18.25
CA SER A 57 -14.37 -5.44 -18.44
C SER A 57 -14.93 -4.34 -17.56
N LEU A 58 -14.92 -3.12 -18.10
CA LEU A 58 -15.38 -1.94 -17.40
C LEU A 58 -16.89 -2.00 -17.22
N ASP A 59 -17.37 -2.03 -15.98
CA ASP A 59 -18.80 -1.96 -15.67
C ASP A 59 -19.30 -0.52 -15.82
N PRO A 60 -20.15 -0.23 -16.84
CA PRO A 60 -20.62 1.13 -17.08
C PRO A 60 -21.53 1.67 -15.95
N SER A 61 -21.95 0.83 -15.00
CA SER A 61 -22.73 1.25 -13.83
C SER A 61 -21.89 1.78 -12.68
N LEU A 62 -20.57 1.56 -12.70
CA LEU A 62 -19.65 2.02 -11.66
C LEU A 62 -18.94 3.34 -12.07
N PRO A 63 -18.55 4.17 -11.09
CA PRO A 63 -17.61 5.25 -11.34
C PRO A 63 -16.29 4.71 -11.92
N ALA A 64 -15.76 5.37 -12.96
CA ALA A 64 -14.61 4.86 -13.71
C ALA A 64 -13.36 4.56 -12.84
N ALA A 65 -13.14 5.33 -11.78
CA ALA A 65 -12.06 5.10 -10.83
C ALA A 65 -12.26 3.80 -10.01
N ALA A 66 -13.49 3.54 -9.56
CA ALA A 66 -13.84 2.34 -8.80
C ALA A 66 -13.73 1.08 -9.66
N ASP A 67 -14.15 1.21 -10.92
CA ASP A 67 -14.08 0.14 -11.92
C ASP A 67 -12.63 -0.23 -12.27
N LEU A 68 -11.75 0.75 -12.48
CA LEU A 68 -10.31 0.52 -12.61
C LEU A 68 -9.74 -0.21 -11.37
N ALA A 69 -10.06 0.28 -10.18
CA ALA A 69 -9.53 -0.30 -8.94
C ALA A 69 -9.98 -1.76 -8.75
N ALA A 70 -11.25 -2.06 -9.03
CA ALA A 70 -11.78 -3.42 -8.98
C ALA A 70 -11.07 -4.34 -9.98
N ALA A 71 -10.84 -3.86 -11.20
CA ALA A 71 -10.21 -4.68 -12.24
C ALA A 71 -8.71 -4.90 -12.00
N LEU A 72 -7.99 -3.91 -11.47
CA LEU A 72 -6.60 -4.10 -11.00
C LEU A 72 -6.54 -5.10 -9.86
N ARG A 73 -7.47 -5.01 -8.90
CA ARG A 73 -7.56 -5.97 -7.80
C ARG A 73 -7.81 -7.39 -8.31
N ALA A 74 -8.79 -7.60 -9.18
CA ALA A 74 -9.09 -8.90 -9.77
C ALA A 74 -7.89 -9.49 -10.54
N CYS A 75 -7.13 -8.65 -11.24
CA CYS A 75 -5.91 -9.07 -11.92
C CYS A 75 -4.83 -9.54 -10.93
N ALA A 76 -4.59 -8.77 -9.87
CA ALA A 76 -3.62 -9.14 -8.84
C ALA A 76 -4.05 -10.41 -8.09
N GLU A 77 -5.32 -10.54 -7.71
CA GLU A 77 -5.90 -11.74 -7.08
C GLU A 77 -5.70 -12.98 -7.95
N SER A 78 -5.97 -12.88 -9.25
CA SER A 78 -5.79 -13.97 -10.20
C SER A 78 -4.32 -14.41 -10.31
N ASP A 79 -3.37 -13.46 -10.39
CA ASP A 79 -1.93 -13.79 -10.45
C ASP A 79 -1.44 -14.42 -9.13
N ILE A 80 -1.83 -13.86 -7.98
CA ILE A 80 -1.48 -14.39 -6.65
C ILE A 80 -2.03 -15.81 -6.47
N ALA A 81 -3.30 -16.03 -6.81
CA ALA A 81 -3.95 -17.33 -6.72
C ALA A 81 -3.31 -18.35 -7.66
N GLY A 82 -3.03 -17.95 -8.91
CA GLY A 82 -2.36 -18.78 -9.91
C GLY A 82 -0.98 -19.28 -9.46
N ARG A 83 -0.28 -18.49 -8.64
CA ARG A 83 1.06 -18.80 -8.11
C ARG A 83 1.08 -19.42 -6.73
N ARG A 84 -0.08 -19.49 -6.06
CA ARG A 84 -0.21 -19.96 -4.67
C ARG A 84 0.63 -19.13 -3.69
N GLU A 85 0.68 -17.82 -3.92
CA GLU A 85 1.47 -16.88 -3.12
C GLU A 85 0.61 -16.18 -2.04
N ALA A 86 -0.63 -16.63 -1.81
CA ALA A 86 -1.56 -16.01 -0.88
C ALA A 86 -0.96 -15.86 0.54
N SER A 87 -1.09 -14.66 1.12
CA SER A 87 -0.59 -14.33 2.44
C SER A 87 -1.45 -13.25 3.08
N GLN A 88 -1.35 -13.10 4.41
CA GLN A 88 -2.06 -12.04 5.13
C GLN A 88 -1.63 -10.64 4.67
N PHE A 89 -0.33 -10.43 4.39
CA PHE A 89 0.14 -9.15 3.88
C PHE A 89 -0.26 -8.94 2.43
N GLY A 90 -0.40 -10.01 1.64
CA GLY A 90 -0.98 -9.96 0.30
C GLY A 90 -2.40 -9.41 0.28
N GLU A 91 -3.26 -9.83 1.22
CA GLU A 91 -4.62 -9.29 1.36
C GLU A 91 -4.60 -7.79 1.70
N LEU A 92 -3.73 -7.37 2.62
CA LEU A 92 -3.55 -5.95 2.95
C LEU A 92 -2.99 -5.17 1.75
N GLY A 93 -2.09 -5.77 0.97
CA GLY A 93 -1.55 -5.23 -0.26
C GLY A 93 -2.61 -5.10 -1.36
N LEU A 94 -3.61 -5.99 -1.41
CA LEU A 94 -4.75 -5.86 -2.32
C LEU A 94 -5.66 -4.70 -1.93
N ASP A 95 -5.85 -4.44 -0.63
CA ASP A 95 -6.58 -3.27 -0.15
C ASP A 95 -5.82 -1.98 -0.49
N ALA A 96 -4.50 -1.98 -0.29
CA ALA A 96 -3.62 -0.88 -0.65
C ALA A 96 -3.59 -0.62 -2.16
N LEU A 97 -3.61 -1.67 -2.98
CA LEU A 97 -3.73 -1.58 -4.43
C LEU A 97 -5.02 -0.84 -4.83
N THR A 98 -6.16 -1.23 -4.27
CA THR A 98 -7.45 -0.57 -4.52
C THR A 98 -7.41 0.90 -4.11
N ALA A 99 -6.93 1.21 -2.90
CA ALA A 99 -6.85 2.58 -2.39
C ALA A 99 -5.90 3.46 -3.22
N SER A 100 -4.79 2.88 -3.67
CA SER A 100 -3.81 3.54 -4.53
C SER A 100 -4.40 3.84 -5.90
N ALA A 101 -5.07 2.87 -6.52
CA ALA A 101 -5.73 3.03 -7.81
C ALA A 101 -6.80 4.14 -7.77
N LEU A 102 -7.64 4.15 -6.72
CA LEU A 102 -8.63 5.21 -6.50
C LEU A 102 -7.98 6.58 -6.37
N THR A 103 -6.87 6.67 -5.63
CA THR A 103 -6.18 7.96 -5.45
C THR A 103 -5.53 8.46 -6.75
N LEU A 104 -4.85 7.57 -7.47
CA LEU A 104 -4.17 7.91 -8.72
C LEU A 104 -5.17 8.26 -9.82
N ALA A 105 -6.34 7.60 -9.85
CA ALA A 105 -7.42 7.95 -10.75
C ALA A 105 -8.06 9.30 -10.39
N GLY A 106 -8.11 9.67 -9.11
CA GLY A 106 -8.74 10.90 -8.63
C GLY A 106 -10.25 10.94 -8.89
N GLU A 107 -10.83 12.14 -8.97
CA GLU A 107 -12.27 12.35 -9.23
C GLU A 107 -12.66 12.18 -10.72
N VAL A 108 -11.96 11.30 -11.43
CA VAL A 108 -12.15 11.17 -12.87
C VAL A 108 -13.44 10.40 -13.18
N ALA A 109 -14.34 11.07 -13.89
CA ALA A 109 -15.68 10.56 -14.19
C ALA A 109 -15.75 9.57 -15.36
N THR A 110 -14.72 9.50 -16.23
CA THR A 110 -14.80 8.69 -17.46
C THR A 110 -13.61 7.75 -17.62
N PRO A 111 -13.80 6.55 -18.21
CA PRO A 111 -12.70 5.63 -18.49
C PRO A 111 -11.59 6.22 -19.38
N ALA A 112 -11.95 7.06 -20.34
CA ALA A 112 -10.98 7.72 -21.22
C ALA A 112 -10.04 8.65 -20.44
N ALA A 113 -10.59 9.41 -19.49
CA ALA A 113 -9.79 10.28 -18.65
C ALA A 113 -8.95 9.48 -17.65
N VAL A 114 -9.44 8.36 -17.12
CA VAL A 114 -8.62 7.47 -16.26
C VAL A 114 -7.40 6.94 -17.04
N ARG A 115 -7.61 6.51 -18.29
CA ARG A 115 -6.52 6.09 -19.18
C ARG A 115 -5.53 7.22 -19.46
N ALA A 116 -6.01 8.42 -19.72
CA ALA A 116 -5.15 9.58 -19.91
C ALA A 116 -4.31 9.89 -18.65
N THR A 117 -4.92 9.80 -17.47
CA THR A 117 -4.20 9.97 -16.19
C THR A 117 -3.12 8.92 -16.01
N LEU A 118 -3.40 7.64 -16.30
CA LEU A 118 -2.39 6.57 -16.22
C LEU A 118 -1.28 6.76 -17.26
N ALA A 119 -1.63 7.10 -18.51
CA ALA A 119 -0.66 7.33 -19.59
C ALA A 119 0.37 8.39 -19.25
N ARG A 120 -0.02 9.44 -18.50
CA ARG A 120 0.90 10.48 -18.04
C ARG A 120 2.05 9.95 -17.18
N TYR A 121 1.82 8.93 -16.34
CA TYR A 121 2.90 8.35 -15.53
C TYR A 121 3.95 7.66 -16.39
N SER A 122 3.52 7.04 -17.50
CA SER A 122 4.40 6.46 -18.51
C SER A 122 5.16 7.55 -19.28
N GLU A 123 4.43 8.53 -19.84
CA GLU A 123 4.98 9.63 -20.64
C GLU A 123 5.99 10.49 -19.87
N GLU A 124 5.71 10.76 -18.60
CA GLU A 124 6.52 11.63 -17.74
C GLU A 124 7.61 10.84 -16.97
N ARG A 125 7.70 9.51 -17.12
CA ARG A 125 8.59 8.61 -16.35
C ARG A 125 8.48 8.83 -14.83
N ARG A 126 7.27 8.61 -14.30
CA ARG A 126 6.92 8.84 -12.89
C ARG A 126 6.39 7.57 -12.20
N LEU A 127 6.94 6.39 -12.53
CA LEU A 127 6.53 5.13 -11.90
C LEU A 127 6.88 5.08 -10.41
N SER A 128 7.91 5.79 -9.97
CA SER A 128 8.28 5.95 -8.57
C SER A 128 7.21 6.65 -7.75
N GLU A 129 6.39 7.51 -8.36
CA GLU A 129 5.23 8.11 -7.69
C GLU A 129 4.08 7.12 -7.54
N VAL A 130 3.85 6.30 -8.57
CA VAL A 130 2.87 5.20 -8.51
C VAL A 130 3.25 4.20 -7.41
N ALA A 131 4.52 3.80 -7.37
CA ALA A 131 5.07 2.93 -6.34
C ALA A 131 5.04 3.59 -4.95
N GLY A 132 5.36 4.87 -4.86
CA GLY A 132 5.28 5.64 -3.61
C GLY A 132 3.87 5.67 -3.05
N ARG A 133 2.88 5.85 -3.93
CA ARG A 133 1.48 5.81 -3.53
C ARG A 133 1.08 4.43 -2.98
N PHE A 134 1.50 3.37 -3.67
CA PHE A 134 1.27 2.00 -3.20
C PHE A 134 1.87 1.75 -1.82
N VAL A 135 3.14 2.09 -1.62
CA VAL A 135 3.84 1.88 -0.34
C VAL A 135 3.19 2.68 0.79
N SER A 136 2.72 3.89 0.50
CA SER A 136 2.01 4.74 1.45
C SER A 136 0.69 4.09 1.92
N GLU A 137 -0.10 3.56 0.99
CA GLU A 137 -1.34 2.84 1.31
C GLU A 137 -1.08 1.49 1.99
N ASP A 138 -0.06 0.75 1.56
CA ASP A 138 0.31 -0.55 2.13
C ASP A 138 0.71 -0.44 3.60
N LEU A 139 1.53 0.58 3.92
CA LEU A 139 1.87 0.88 5.31
C LEU A 139 0.66 1.33 6.13
N ALA A 140 -0.22 2.14 5.56
CA ALA A 140 -1.45 2.55 6.23
C ALA A 140 -2.33 1.34 6.57
N CYS A 141 -2.54 0.43 5.62
CA CYS A 141 -3.30 -0.81 5.83
C CYS A 141 -2.63 -1.73 6.87
N ALA A 142 -1.31 -1.95 6.76
CA ALA A 142 -0.58 -2.81 7.69
C ALA A 142 -0.60 -2.29 9.14
N PHE A 143 -0.37 -0.99 9.33
CA PHE A 143 -0.36 -0.41 10.66
C PHE A 143 -1.77 -0.31 11.25
N ARG A 144 -2.78 0.02 10.44
CA ARG A 144 -4.18 -0.05 10.86
C ARG A 144 -4.52 -1.47 11.35
N HIS A 145 -4.15 -2.49 10.57
CA HIS A 145 -4.37 -3.89 10.93
C HIS A 145 -3.71 -4.25 12.27
N PHE A 146 -2.46 -3.82 12.53
CA PHE A 146 -1.80 -4.06 13.81
C PHE A 146 -2.56 -3.43 14.99
N VAL A 147 -3.07 -2.21 14.80
CA VAL A 147 -3.86 -1.51 15.83
C VAL A 147 -5.20 -2.20 16.05
N GLU A 148 -5.95 -2.50 14.99
CA GLU A 148 -7.26 -3.17 15.07
C GLU A 148 -7.15 -4.56 15.71
N ARG A 149 -6.06 -5.28 15.47
CA ARG A 149 -5.82 -6.58 16.09
C ARG A 149 -5.57 -6.47 17.60
N ASP A 150 -4.82 -5.45 18.03
CA ASP A 150 -4.32 -5.36 19.40
C ASP A 150 -5.27 -4.57 20.33
N THR A 151 -5.96 -3.56 19.82
CA THR A 151 -6.83 -2.64 20.60
C THR A 151 -8.05 -3.27 21.29
N PRO A 152 -8.69 -4.36 20.80
CA PRO A 152 -9.85 -4.95 21.50
C PRO A 152 -9.57 -5.35 22.95
N ALA A 153 -8.33 -5.73 23.27
CA ALA A 153 -7.93 -6.08 24.63
C ALA A 153 -7.79 -4.86 25.58
N HIS A 154 -7.86 -3.64 25.04
CA HIS A 154 -7.65 -2.39 25.75
C HIS A 154 -8.89 -1.49 25.80
N VAL A 155 -9.98 -1.87 25.12
CA VAL A 155 -11.27 -1.17 25.17
C VAL A 155 -11.86 -1.22 26.58
N GLY A 156 -12.42 -0.10 27.03
CA GLY A 156 -12.86 0.11 28.42
C GLY A 156 -11.75 0.57 29.35
N GLY A 157 -10.51 0.68 28.84
CA GLY A 157 -9.37 1.21 29.58
C GLY A 157 -9.27 2.74 29.54
N PRO A 158 -8.38 3.35 30.34
CA PRO A 158 -8.22 4.81 30.41
C PRO A 158 -7.84 5.47 29.08
N ARG A 159 -7.14 4.76 28.20
CA ARG A 159 -6.76 5.26 26.86
C ARG A 159 -7.86 5.08 25.81
N LEU A 160 -8.56 3.95 25.85
CA LEU A 160 -9.59 3.57 24.89
C LEU A 160 -10.90 3.31 25.62
N PRO A 161 -11.62 4.37 26.07
CA PRO A 161 -12.87 4.21 26.80
C PRO A 161 -13.93 3.44 26.03
N GLY A 162 -13.97 3.62 24.70
CA GLY A 162 -14.91 2.92 23.81
C GLY A 162 -14.29 2.42 22.51
N VAL A 163 -15.11 1.70 21.75
CA VAL A 163 -14.76 1.17 20.42
C VAL A 163 -14.44 2.32 19.44
N SER A 164 -15.20 3.41 19.49
CA SER A 164 -14.95 4.58 18.63
C SER A 164 -13.59 5.23 18.86
N ASP A 165 -13.02 5.12 20.06
CA ASP A 165 -11.67 5.63 20.34
C ASP A 165 -10.59 4.70 19.77
N ALA A 166 -10.85 3.40 19.73
CA ALA A 166 -9.97 2.43 19.08
C ALA A 166 -9.96 2.60 17.55
N GLU A 167 -11.14 2.81 16.95
CA GLU A 167 -11.29 3.11 15.52
C GLU A 167 -10.55 4.41 15.16
N ARG A 168 -10.78 5.50 15.92
CA ARG A 168 -10.08 6.77 15.70
C ARG A 168 -8.56 6.61 15.80
N LEU A 169 -8.08 5.82 16.76
CA LEU A 169 -6.65 5.55 16.89
C LEU A 169 -6.09 4.80 15.66
N ALA A 170 -6.83 3.82 15.15
CA ALA A 170 -6.44 3.07 13.96
C ALA A 170 -6.37 3.98 12.72
N ASP A 171 -7.34 4.88 12.56
CA ASP A 171 -7.38 5.88 11.49
C ASP A 171 -6.24 6.90 11.62
N ASP A 172 -5.97 7.42 12.83
CA ASP A 172 -4.87 8.34 13.09
C ASP A 172 -3.51 7.70 12.75
N VAL A 173 -3.33 6.44 13.15
CA VAL A 173 -2.11 5.66 12.86
C VAL A 173 -1.96 5.46 11.35
N ALA A 174 -3.02 5.07 10.66
CA ALA A 174 -3.03 4.93 9.20
C ALA A 174 -2.70 6.25 8.50
N GLY A 175 -3.29 7.36 8.97
CA GLY A 175 -3.03 8.71 8.46
C GLY A 175 -1.58 9.14 8.62
N ILE A 176 -0.96 8.89 9.78
CA ILE A 176 0.47 9.18 10.02
C ILE A 176 1.36 8.35 9.11
N CYS A 177 1.04 7.07 8.91
CA CYS A 177 1.80 6.18 8.04
C CYS A 177 1.82 6.71 6.60
N ARG A 178 0.65 7.04 6.08
CA ARG A 178 0.46 7.60 4.74
C ARG A 178 1.24 8.91 4.56
N GLN A 179 1.03 9.88 5.45
CA GLN A 179 1.70 11.19 5.39
C GLN A 179 3.23 11.09 5.45
N THR A 180 3.74 10.18 6.28
CA THR A 180 5.19 10.02 6.43
C THR A 180 5.79 9.32 5.22
N ALA A 181 5.14 8.27 4.72
CA ALA A 181 5.57 7.53 3.53
C ALA A 181 5.50 8.39 2.25
N ASP A 182 4.48 9.25 2.12
CA ASP A 182 4.38 10.23 1.02
C ASP A 182 5.57 11.22 0.99
N GLY A 183 6.21 11.44 2.14
CA GLY A 183 7.42 12.27 2.25
C GLY A 183 8.72 11.57 1.84
N VAL A 184 8.70 10.25 1.63
CA VAL A 184 9.87 9.46 1.24
C VAL A 184 10.07 9.52 -0.27
N ARG A 185 11.24 9.98 -0.71
CA ARG A 185 11.56 10.12 -2.13
C ARG A 185 12.00 8.79 -2.72
N LEU A 186 11.19 8.24 -3.62
CA LEU A 186 11.50 6.99 -4.34
C LEU A 186 12.11 7.21 -5.74
N GLY A 187 12.45 8.44 -6.11
CA GLY A 187 12.97 8.76 -7.46
C GLY A 187 14.24 7.99 -7.83
N GLY A 188 15.05 7.54 -6.85
CA GLY A 188 16.20 6.68 -7.09
C GLY A 188 15.87 5.25 -7.54
N LEU A 189 14.59 4.85 -7.47
CA LEU A 189 14.09 3.53 -7.86
C LEU A 189 13.38 3.54 -9.23
N GLU A 190 13.27 4.69 -9.89
CA GLU A 190 12.54 4.84 -11.17
C GLU A 190 13.06 3.89 -12.25
N ASP A 191 14.38 3.81 -12.43
CA ASP A 191 14.98 2.95 -13.45
C ASP A 191 14.76 1.46 -13.17
N ASP A 192 14.75 1.06 -11.89
CA ASP A 192 14.50 -0.33 -11.52
C ASP A 192 13.03 -0.72 -11.70
N LEU A 193 12.11 0.22 -11.49
CA LEU A 193 10.68 0.04 -11.81
C LEU A 193 10.48 -0.14 -13.30
N TRP A 194 11.09 0.70 -14.15
CA TRP A 194 11.01 0.53 -15.61
C TRP A 194 11.61 -0.79 -16.08
N ARG A 195 12.78 -1.17 -15.57
CA ARG A 195 13.38 -2.48 -15.88
C ARG A 195 12.48 -3.64 -15.44
N ALA A 196 11.77 -3.51 -14.33
CA ALA A 196 10.82 -4.51 -13.86
C ALA A 196 9.62 -4.64 -14.80
N VAL A 197 9.07 -3.51 -15.27
CA VAL A 197 8.00 -3.48 -16.28
C VAL A 197 8.46 -4.11 -17.59
N GLU A 198 9.62 -3.72 -18.12
CA GLU A 198 10.17 -4.21 -19.40
C GLU A 198 10.42 -5.72 -19.40
N ARG A 199 10.76 -6.30 -18.25
CA ARG A 199 10.93 -7.75 -18.08
C ARG A 199 9.60 -8.51 -17.98
N GLY A 200 8.49 -7.80 -17.82
CA GLY A 200 7.18 -8.40 -17.60
C GLY A 200 7.00 -8.95 -16.17
N PRO A 201 5.80 -9.46 -15.86
CA PRO A 201 5.38 -9.78 -14.49
C PRO A 201 6.28 -10.82 -13.81
N ASP A 202 6.81 -11.78 -14.56
CA ASP A 202 7.55 -12.91 -13.99
C ASP A 202 9.03 -12.67 -13.87
N ALA A 203 9.67 -12.22 -14.94
CA ALA A 203 11.10 -11.90 -14.90
C ALA A 203 11.38 -10.58 -14.14
N GLY A 204 10.38 -9.71 -13.98
CA GLY A 204 10.45 -8.49 -13.19
C GLY A 204 10.22 -8.67 -11.68
N HIS A 205 9.66 -9.81 -11.24
CA HIS A 205 9.22 -10.02 -9.85
C HIS A 205 10.32 -9.74 -8.80
N THR A 206 11.54 -10.21 -9.02
CA THR A 206 12.66 -9.98 -8.09
C THR A 206 13.02 -8.49 -7.96
N LEU A 207 12.87 -7.71 -9.04
CA LEU A 207 13.09 -6.26 -9.02
C LEU A 207 11.98 -5.57 -8.22
N TYR A 208 10.71 -5.93 -8.44
CA TYR A 208 9.60 -5.40 -7.63
C TYR A 208 9.78 -5.67 -6.14
N ARG A 209 10.21 -6.88 -5.78
CA ARG A 209 10.50 -7.20 -4.38
C ARG A 209 11.65 -6.37 -3.81
N SER A 210 12.69 -6.13 -4.60
CA SER A 210 13.81 -5.27 -4.21
C SER A 210 13.37 -3.82 -3.99
N VAL A 211 12.61 -3.26 -4.94
CA VAL A 211 12.03 -1.91 -4.85
C VAL A 211 11.15 -1.78 -3.62
N LEU A 212 10.25 -2.73 -3.40
CA LEU A 212 9.35 -2.75 -2.25
C LEU A 212 10.13 -2.82 -0.92
N THR A 213 11.14 -3.69 -0.85
CA THR A 213 12.01 -3.83 0.34
C THR A 213 12.74 -2.53 0.65
N ALA A 214 13.29 -1.87 -0.37
CA ALA A 214 13.99 -0.59 -0.20
C ALA A 214 13.03 0.51 0.27
N ALA A 215 11.88 0.66 -0.41
CA ALA A 215 10.88 1.68 -0.07
C ALA A 215 10.30 1.47 1.34
N LEU A 216 9.96 0.24 1.71
CA LEU A 216 9.50 -0.08 3.07
C LEU A 216 10.59 0.19 4.11
N SER A 217 11.85 -0.12 3.81
CA SER A 217 12.95 0.13 4.74
C SER A 217 13.14 1.62 5.03
N ASP A 218 13.07 2.45 3.99
CA ASP A 218 13.19 3.91 4.14
C ASP A 218 11.97 4.52 4.84
N SER A 219 10.76 4.07 4.51
CA SER A 219 9.52 4.52 5.17
C SER A 219 9.45 4.09 6.62
N LEU A 220 9.81 2.84 6.96
CA LEU A 220 9.87 2.38 8.35
C LEU A 220 10.93 3.15 9.13
N ARG A 221 12.07 3.51 8.52
CA ARG A 221 13.07 4.36 9.15
C ARG A 221 12.49 5.74 9.46
N ALA A 222 11.77 6.35 8.52
CA ALA A 222 11.13 7.65 8.72
C ALA A 222 10.05 7.61 9.83
N LEU A 223 9.26 6.54 9.88
CA LEU A 223 8.24 6.31 10.91
C LEU A 223 8.81 6.06 12.31
N GLY A 224 10.01 5.46 12.38
CA GLY A 224 10.71 5.18 13.64
C GLY A 224 11.36 6.40 14.28
N VAL A 225 11.50 7.53 13.57
CA VAL A 225 12.02 8.77 14.16
C VAL A 225 10.91 9.44 14.97
N ALA A 226 10.89 9.19 16.28
CA ALA A 226 10.08 9.97 17.20
C ALA A 226 10.72 11.36 17.41
N PRO A 227 9.97 12.47 17.30
CA PRO A 227 10.45 13.79 17.70
C PRO A 227 10.65 13.89 19.22
#